data_AF-A0A0S4V0V2-F1
#
_entry.id   AF-A0A0S4V0V2-F1
#
_cell.length_a   1.000
_cell.length_b   1.000
_cell.length_c   1.000
_cell.angle_alpha   90.00
_cell.angle_beta   90.00
_cell.angle_gamma   90.00
#
_symmetry.space_group_name_H-M   'P 1'
#
loop_
_entity.id
_entity.type
_entity.pdbx_description
1 polymer ?
#
loop_
_entity_poly.entity_id
_entity_poly.type
_entity_poly.pdbx_seq_one_letter_code
_entity_poly.pdbx_strand_id
1 'polypeptide(L)'
;MVTTYAYWISTALLSLLYLASVYMYVTKRDYVMQAQAQLGYSAAHLVPFMIVVKILGPAAILSRFSVPLSDLAYAGLFYHLILSGMAHLGVRNPKAALPAAVGLVLLVTSFVTQNAAREVPSPYAPSPAQSIQQPLS
;
A
#
# COMPACT_ATOMS: atom_id res chain seq x y z
N MET A 1 11.76 -7.12 -18.71
CA MET A 1 10.41 -7.12 -19.32
C MET A 1 9.34 -7.63 -18.36
N VAL A 2 9.32 -8.91 -17.97
CA VAL A 2 8.27 -9.47 -17.07
C VAL A 2 8.18 -8.74 -15.72
N THR A 3 9.31 -8.45 -15.08
CA THR A 3 9.38 -7.72 -13.80
C THR A 3 8.84 -6.30 -13.90
N THR A 4 9.10 -5.61 -15.02
CA THR A 4 8.56 -4.28 -15.30
C THR A 4 7.04 -4.30 -15.44
N TYR A 5 6.48 -5.32 -16.12
CA TYR A 5 5.03 -5.49 -16.19
C TYR A 5 4.41 -5.84 -14.84
N ALA A 6 5.04 -6.74 -14.09
CA ALA A 6 4.60 -7.09 -12.74
C ALA A 6 4.56 -5.85 -11.83
N TYR A 7 5.60 -5.00 -11.90
CA TYR A 7 5.63 -3.71 -11.21
C TYR A 7 4.44 -2.83 -11.59
N TRP A 8 4.24 -2.56 -12.88
CA TRP A 8 3.20 -1.63 -13.31
C TRP A 8 1.78 -2.14 -13.05
N ILE A 9 1.52 -3.43 -13.30
CA ILE A 9 0.22 -4.04 -13.04
C ILE A 9 -0.09 -4.00 -11.54
N SER A 10 0.85 -4.44 -10.69
CA SER A 10 0.63 -4.44 -9.24
C SER A 10 0.46 -3.03 -8.68
N THR A 11 1.27 -2.07 -9.14
CA THR A 11 1.20 -0.66 -8.73
C THR A 11 -0.11 0.00 -9.17
N ALA A 12 -0.57 -0.25 -10.40
CA ALA A 12 -1.83 0.27 -10.91
C ALA A 12 -3.03 -0.30 -10.14
N LEU A 13 -3.04 -1.62 -9.89
CA LEU A 13 -4.11 -2.27 -9.11
C LEU A 13 -4.11 -1.82 -7.65
N LEU A 14 -2.93 -1.67 -7.03
CA LEU A 14 -2.80 -1.12 -5.69
C LEU A 14 -3.34 0.31 -5.63
N SER A 15 -3.00 1.13 -6.63
CA SER A 15 -3.49 2.51 -6.71
C SER A 15 -5.00 2.56 -6.87
N LEU A 16 -5.56 1.71 -7.74
CA LEU A 16 -7.00 1.59 -7.93
C LEU A 16 -7.71 1.15 -6.63
N LEU A 17 -7.14 0.20 -5.89
CA LEU A 17 -7.67 -0.23 -4.59
C LEU A 17 -7.76 0.95 -3.61
N TYR A 18 -6.71 1.75 -3.51
CA TYR A 18 -6.69 2.94 -2.65
C TYR A 18 -7.64 4.04 -3.14
N LEU A 19 -7.72 4.29 -4.44
CA LEU A 19 -8.66 5.26 -5.02
C LEU A 19 -10.13 4.83 -4.85
N ALA A 20 -10.43 3.53 -4.99
CA ALA A 20 -11.76 2.99 -4.67
C ALA A 20 -12.10 3.19 -3.19
N SER A 21 -11.11 3.02 -2.29
CA SER A 21 -11.28 3.35 -0.87
C SER A 21 -11.54 4.83 -0.64
N VAL A 22 -10.83 5.74 -1.33
CA VAL A 22 -11.05 7.19 -1.24
C VAL A 22 -12.46 7.55 -1.73
N TYR A 23 -12.86 6.99 -2.87
CA TYR A 23 -14.21 7.18 -3.42
C TYR A 23 -15.28 6.80 -2.39
N MET A 24 -15.12 5.67 -1.70
CA MET A 24 -16.03 5.26 -0.62
C MET A 24 -16.01 6.24 0.57
N TYR A 25 -14.83 6.75 0.97
CA TYR A 25 -14.71 7.71 2.07
C TYR A 25 -15.40 9.04 1.76
N VAL A 26 -15.40 9.46 0.50
CA VAL A 26 -16.04 10.71 0.06
C VAL A 26 -17.54 10.53 -0.18
N THR A 27 -17.96 9.46 -0.85
CA THR A 27 -19.37 9.25 -1.25
C THR A 27 -20.23 8.61 -0.18
N LYS A 28 -19.63 7.85 0.76
CA LYS A 28 -20.33 7.11 1.82
C LYS A 28 -19.74 7.43 3.18
N ARG A 29 -19.62 8.72 3.49
CA ARG A 29 -18.94 9.23 4.69
C ARG A 29 -19.52 8.65 5.99
N ASP A 30 -20.84 8.67 6.14
CA ASP A 30 -21.50 8.17 7.36
C ASP A 30 -21.27 6.68 7.58
N TYR A 31 -21.32 5.89 6.50
CA TYR A 31 -21.00 4.47 6.53
C TYR A 31 -19.55 4.23 6.99
N VAL A 32 -18.59 5.00 6.47
CA VAL A 32 -17.18 4.89 6.87
C VAL A 32 -16.97 5.31 8.33
N MET A 33 -17.62 6.40 8.78
CA MET A 33 -17.55 6.84 10.17
C MET A 33 -18.14 5.79 11.11
N GLN A 34 -19.27 5.18 10.76
CA GLN A 34 -19.88 4.11 11.54
C GLN A 34 -18.99 2.86 11.58
N ALA A 35 -18.40 2.46 10.45
CA ALA A 35 -17.46 1.35 10.39
C ALA A 35 -16.20 1.60 11.23
N GLN A 36 -15.67 2.82 11.19
CA GLN A 36 -14.54 3.24 12.05
C GLN A 36 -14.93 3.21 13.54
N ALA A 37 -16.12 3.68 13.90
CA ALA A 37 -16.61 3.64 15.28
C ALA A 37 -16.78 2.20 15.80
N GLN A 38 -17.23 1.26 14.96
CA GLN A 38 -17.30 -0.17 15.31
C GLN A 38 -15.91 -0.78 15.57
N LEU A 39 -14.86 -0.20 14.97
CA LEU A 39 -13.46 -0.56 15.21
C LEU A 39 -12.84 0.21 16.38
N GLY A 40 -13.60 1.06 17.08
CA GLY A 40 -13.12 1.87 18.22
C GLY A 40 -12.50 3.21 17.83
N TYR A 41 -12.60 3.64 16.58
CA TYR A 41 -12.07 4.91 16.11
C TYR A 41 -13.17 5.99 16.03
N SER A 42 -13.06 7.03 16.85
CA SER A 42 -14.08 8.11 16.96
C SER A 42 -13.55 9.53 16.68
N ALA A 43 -12.31 9.66 16.21
CA ALA A 43 -11.70 10.98 15.99
C ALA A 43 -12.32 11.71 14.78
N ALA A 44 -12.78 12.95 15.00
CA ALA A 44 -13.52 13.75 14.00
C ALA A 44 -12.76 13.97 12.67
N HIS A 45 -11.43 14.10 12.75
CA HIS A 45 -10.57 14.37 11.58
C HIS A 45 -9.95 13.09 10.98
N LEU A 46 -10.30 11.91 11.47
CA LEU A 46 -9.71 10.66 10.98
C LEU A 46 -10.06 10.39 9.52
N VAL A 47 -11.34 10.54 9.13
CA VAL A 47 -11.78 10.33 7.75
C VAL A 47 -11.06 11.26 6.75
N PRO A 48 -11.05 12.59 6.93
CA PRO A 48 -10.35 13.48 5.99
C PRO A 48 -8.83 13.23 5.98
N PHE A 49 -8.22 12.96 7.13
CA PHE A 49 -6.80 12.60 7.19
C PHE A 49 -6.50 11.31 6.40
N MET A 50 -7.32 10.28 6.56
CA MET A 50 -7.19 9.02 5.82
C MET A 50 -7.36 9.21 4.32
N ILE A 51 -8.26 10.09 3.87
CA ILE A 51 -8.40 10.41 2.43
C ILE A 51 -7.06 10.94 1.88
N VAL A 52 -6.45 11.91 2.57
CA VAL A 52 -5.18 12.50 2.15
C VAL A 52 -4.08 11.45 2.07
N VAL A 53 -3.91 10.65 3.12
CA VAL A 53 -2.88 9.59 3.16
C VAL A 53 -3.10 8.56 2.04
N LYS A 54 -4.35 8.17 1.78
CA LYS A 54 -4.72 7.20 0.75
C LYS A 54 -4.51 7.71 -0.68
N ILE A 55 -4.45 9.02 -0.90
CA ILE A 55 -4.07 9.63 -2.19
C ILE A 55 -2.56 9.75 -2.29
N LEU A 56 -1.92 10.32 -1.25
CA LEU A 56 -0.49 10.63 -1.27
C LEU A 56 0.39 9.37 -1.37
N GLY A 57 0.01 8.27 -0.72
CA GLY A 57 0.79 7.02 -0.77
C GLY A 57 0.96 6.49 -2.21
N PRO A 58 -0.13 6.12 -2.91
CA PRO A 58 -0.04 5.70 -4.30
C PRO A 58 0.58 6.75 -5.24
N ALA A 59 0.30 8.04 -5.03
CA ALA A 59 0.89 9.12 -5.82
C ALA A 59 2.43 9.20 -5.67
N ALA A 60 2.95 8.99 -4.45
CA ALA A 60 4.38 8.95 -4.17
C ALA A 60 5.07 7.74 -4.82
N ILE A 61 4.37 6.60 -4.93
CA ILE A 61 4.88 5.41 -5.64
C ILE A 61 4.85 5.64 -7.15
N LEU A 62 3.74 6.14 -7.70
CA LEU A 62 3.55 6.35 -9.14
C LEU A 62 4.47 7.43 -9.70
N SER A 63 4.65 8.55 -8.98
CA SER A 63 5.47 9.66 -9.46
C SER A 63 6.95 9.28 -9.58
N ARG A 64 7.43 8.36 -8.74
CA ARG A 64 8.83 7.90 -8.64
C ARG A 64 9.86 9.03 -8.54
N PHE A 65 9.44 10.24 -8.18
CA PHE A 65 10.28 11.44 -8.16
C PHE A 65 11.48 11.31 -7.20
N SER A 66 11.29 10.61 -6.08
CA SER A 66 12.32 10.41 -5.06
C SER A 66 12.25 8.99 -4.52
N VAL A 67 13.38 8.28 -4.53
CA VAL A 67 13.50 6.92 -3.98
C VAL A 67 13.13 6.89 -2.48
N PRO A 68 13.71 7.75 -1.62
CA PRO A 68 13.31 7.83 -0.21
C PRO A 68 11.81 8.07 0.00
N LEU A 69 11.19 8.92 -0.83
CA LEU A 69 9.77 9.22 -0.71
C LEU A 69 8.88 8.03 -1.09
N SER A 70 9.24 7.31 -2.16
CA SER A 70 8.53 6.10 -2.54
C SER A 70 8.70 4.98 -1.50
N ASP A 71 9.90 4.82 -0.93
CA ASP A 71 10.15 3.80 0.11
C ASP A 71 9.38 4.13 1.41
N LEU A 72 9.30 5.42 1.78
CA LEU A 72 8.43 5.88 2.86
C LEU A 72 6.95 5.56 2.56
N ALA A 73 6.50 5.76 1.33
CA ALA A 73 5.14 5.42 0.91
C ALA A 73 4.89 3.91 0.99
N TYR A 74 5.81 3.07 0.51
CA TYR A 74 5.71 1.61 0.64
C TYR A 74 5.60 1.19 2.10
N ALA A 75 6.45 1.71 2.99
CA ALA A 75 6.40 1.40 4.42
C ALA A 75 5.07 1.85 5.05
N GLY A 76 4.61 3.07 4.75
CA GLY A 76 3.35 3.59 5.26
C GLY A 76 2.14 2.76 4.82
N LEU A 77 2.08 2.38 3.54
CA LEU A 77 0.99 1.54 3.01
C LEU A 77 1.06 0.11 3.57
N PHE A 78 2.26 -0.44 3.79
CA PHE A 78 2.45 -1.74 4.43
C PHE A 78 1.83 -1.78 5.83
N TYR A 79 2.21 -0.85 6.69
CA TYR A 79 1.65 -0.77 8.05
C TYR A 79 0.15 -0.47 8.04
N HIS A 80 -0.32 0.38 7.12
CA HIS A 80 -1.75 0.63 6.95
C HIS A 80 -2.52 -0.65 6.62
N LEU A 81 -2.03 -1.47 5.69
CA LEU A 81 -2.70 -2.71 5.26
C LEU A 81 -2.69 -3.77 6.36
N ILE A 82 -1.57 -3.92 7.08
CA ILE A 82 -1.49 -4.83 8.24
C ILE A 82 -2.51 -4.41 9.31
N LEU A 83 -2.49 -3.13 9.71
CA LEU A 83 -3.40 -2.63 10.73
C LEU A 83 -4.87 -2.76 10.30
N SER A 84 -5.16 -2.46 9.04
CA SER A 84 -6.50 -2.64 8.46
C SER A 84 -6.95 -4.10 8.50
N GLY A 85 -6.08 -5.05 8.14
CA GLY A 85 -6.38 -6.48 8.21
C GLY A 85 -6.65 -6.94 9.64
N MET A 86 -5.78 -6.55 10.57
CA MET A 86 -5.92 -6.88 12.00
C MET A 86 -7.22 -6.32 12.60
N ALA A 87 -7.61 -5.09 12.25
CA ALA A 87 -8.84 -4.48 12.71
C ALA A 87 -10.08 -5.29 12.29
N HIS A 88 -10.12 -5.77 11.04
CA HIS A 88 -11.23 -6.59 10.54
C HIS A 88 -11.26 -8.02 11.13
N LEU A 89 -10.11 -8.61 11.42
CA LEU A 89 -10.02 -9.88 12.14
C LEU A 89 -10.48 -9.75 13.59
N GLY A 90 -10.14 -8.64 14.26
CA GLY A 90 -10.54 -8.36 15.64
C GLY A 90 -12.06 -8.28 15.85
N VAL A 91 -12.81 -7.81 14.84
CA VAL A 91 -14.29 -7.79 14.86
C VAL A 91 -14.94 -9.01 14.21
N ARG A 92 -14.17 -10.09 14.00
CA ARG A 92 -14.62 -11.37 13.42
C ARG A 92 -15.29 -11.22 12.05
N ASN A 93 -14.85 -10.25 11.24
CA ASN A 93 -15.33 -10.04 9.87
C ASN A 93 -14.20 -10.32 8.85
N PRO A 94 -13.92 -11.60 8.55
CA PRO A 94 -12.81 -11.97 7.67
C PRO A 94 -13.01 -11.50 6.22
N LYS A 95 -14.27 -11.37 5.77
CA LYS A 95 -14.57 -10.86 4.42
C LYS A 95 -14.14 -9.41 4.26
N ALA A 96 -14.25 -8.61 5.32
CA ALA A 96 -13.79 -7.22 5.31
C ALA A 96 -12.25 -7.09 5.31
N ALA A 97 -11.51 -8.14 5.68
CA ALA A 97 -10.05 -8.17 5.61
C ALA A 97 -9.52 -8.47 4.19
N LEU A 98 -10.36 -8.97 3.27
CA LEU A 98 -9.94 -9.37 1.93
C LEU A 98 -9.27 -8.23 1.13
N PRO A 99 -9.78 -6.99 1.10
CA PRO A 99 -9.10 -5.88 0.43
C PRO A 99 -7.70 -5.60 0.99
N ALA A 100 -7.52 -5.76 2.31
CA ALA A 100 -6.22 -5.55 2.95
C ALA A 100 -5.22 -6.65 2.54
N ALA A 101 -5.66 -7.91 2.50
CA ALA A 101 -4.83 -9.03 2.05
C ALA A 101 -4.42 -8.90 0.57
N VAL A 102 -5.37 -8.59 -0.31
CA VAL A 102 -5.10 -8.34 -1.74
C VAL A 102 -4.15 -7.15 -1.90
N GLY A 103 -4.40 -6.05 -1.20
CA GLY A 103 -3.53 -4.88 -1.19
C GLY A 103 -2.11 -5.21 -0.74
N LEU A 104 -1.93 -6.07 0.26
CA LEU A 104 -0.62 -6.47 0.75
C LEU A 104 0.17 -7.27 -0.30
N VAL A 105 -0.48 -8.20 -1.00
CA VAL A 105 0.14 -8.96 -2.10
C VAL A 105 0.56 -8.03 -3.24
N LEU A 106 -0.32 -7.08 -3.62
CA LEU A 106 -0.02 -6.09 -4.65
C LEU A 106 1.14 -5.17 -4.23
N LEU A 107 1.14 -4.71 -2.98
CA LEU A 107 2.20 -3.86 -2.42
C LEU A 107 3.54 -4.58 -2.43
N VAL A 108 3.60 -5.83 -1.94
CA VAL A 108 4.83 -6.63 -1.92
C VAL A 108 5.33 -6.84 -3.34
N THR A 109 4.45 -7.25 -4.27
CA THR A 109 4.81 -7.45 -5.68
C THR A 109 5.37 -6.17 -6.30
N SER A 110 4.71 -5.03 -6.06
CA SER A 110 5.13 -3.71 -6.52
C SER A 110 6.51 -3.34 -5.94
N PHE A 111 6.70 -3.49 -4.63
CA PHE A 111 7.96 -3.18 -3.96
C PHE A 111 9.12 -4.05 -4.44
N VAL A 112 8.96 -5.38 -4.50
CA VAL A 112 10.07 -6.27 -4.89
C VAL A 112 10.46 -6.13 -6.37
N THR A 113 9.56 -5.61 -7.20
CA THR A 113 9.82 -5.39 -8.63
C THR A 113 10.16 -3.93 -8.97
N GLN A 114 10.16 -3.01 -7.99
CA GLN A 114 10.27 -1.57 -8.26
C GLN A 114 11.55 -1.17 -8.99
N ASN A 115 12.67 -1.84 -8.71
CA ASN A 115 13.96 -1.54 -9.34
C ASN A 115 13.98 -1.89 -10.83
N ALA A 116 13.07 -2.74 -11.31
CA ALA A 116 12.93 -3.04 -12.74
C ALA A 116 12.31 -1.90 -13.56
N ALA A 117 11.83 -0.84 -12.89
CA ALA A 117 11.19 0.30 -13.52
C ALA A 117 11.83 1.65 -13.11
N ARG A 118 13.00 1.64 -12.46
CA ARG A 118 13.72 2.84 -12.02
C ARG A 118 15.09 2.94 -12.68
N GLU A 119 15.53 4.17 -12.92
CA GLU A 119 16.91 4.46 -13.31
C GLU A 119 17.85 4.39 -12.10
N VAL A 120 17.44 4.98 -10.97
CA VAL A 120 18.15 4.90 -9.69
C VAL A 120 17.48 3.84 -8.81
N PRO A 121 18.18 2.74 -8.47
CA PRO A 121 17.60 1.66 -7.67
C PRO A 121 17.41 2.06 -6.21
N SER A 122 16.33 1.56 -5.60
CA SER A 122 16.18 1.56 -4.14
C SER A 122 17.13 0.53 -3.52
N PRO A 123 17.86 0.88 -2.45
CA PRO A 123 18.72 -0.07 -1.73
C PRO A 123 17.91 -1.09 -0.92
N TYR A 124 16.61 -0.87 -0.70
CA TYR A 124 15.77 -1.74 0.12
C TYR A 124 15.01 -2.78 -0.71
N ALA A 125 14.81 -2.54 -2.00
CA ALA A 125 14.22 -3.52 -2.90
C ALA A 125 15.27 -4.56 -3.31
N PRO A 126 14.90 -5.85 -3.43
CA PRO A 126 15.82 -6.90 -3.84
C PRO A 126 16.47 -6.56 -5.18
N SER A 127 17.79 -6.60 -5.25
CA SER A 127 18.54 -6.46 -6.50
C SER A 127 18.91 -7.84 -7.06
N PRO A 128 18.63 -8.13 -8.34
CA PRO A 128 19.00 -9.41 -8.97
C PRO A 128 20.50 -9.74 -8.89
N ALA A 129 21.37 -8.71 -8.80
CA ALA A 129 22.81 -8.86 -8.78
C ALA A 129 23.42 -9.13 -7.38
N GLN A 130 22.67 -8.93 -6.30
CA GLN A 130 23.23 -8.98 -4.94
C GLN A 130 23.32 -10.39 -4.35
N SER A 131 22.59 -11.37 -4.91
CA SER A 131 22.53 -12.74 -4.39
C SER A 131 23.70 -13.63 -4.81
N ILE A 132 24.59 -13.19 -5.71
CA ILE A 132 25.69 -14.02 -6.26
C ILE A 132 27.05 -13.69 -5.61
N GLN A 133 27.14 -12.61 -4.82
CA GLN A 133 28.42 -12.07 -4.34
C GLN A 133 28.57 -12.04 -2.82
N GLN A 134 27.88 -12.93 -2.10
CA GLN A 134 28.34 -13.30 -0.76
C GLN A 134 29.43 -14.37 -0.91
N PRO A 135 30.72 -14.04 -0.71
CA PRO A 135 31.72 -15.09 -0.51
C PRO A 135 31.31 -15.86 0.75
N LEU A 136 31.24 -17.19 0.62
CA LEU A 136 31.11 -18.09 1.75
C LEU A 136 32.31 -17.84 2.67
N SER A 137 32.07 -17.16 3.79
CA SER A 137 33.02 -17.01 4.91
C SER A 137 32.57 -17.89 6.07
#